data_AF-A0A497IF83-F1
#
_entry.id   AF-A0A497IF83-F1
#
_cell.length_a   1.000
_cell.length_b   1.000
_cell.length_c   1.000
_cell.angle_alpha   90.00
_cell.angle_beta   90.00
_cell.angle_gamma   90.00
#
_symmetry.space_group_name_H-M   'P 1'
#
loop_
_entity.id
_entity.type
_entity.pdbx_description
1 polymer ?
#
loop_
_entity_poly.entity_id
_entity_poly.type
_entity_poly.pdbx_seq_one_letter_code
_entity_poly.pdbx_strand_id
1 'polypeptide(L)'
;MKGWVIIVLGLILVSFFYALLIVGGFFKIKPYRAKMVGEGVFVSVDKNWYETNESITITFTNNLSNAVFLDGCRPYVIEGRPVKDGRIISDWAVVWAQNCKIEKIAYKVKPYTSIDFTMPAFNFEGELRVSVDYYEGCDSGKSISYSHCKNTSTVRSESFIIIT
;
A
#
# COMPACT_ATOMS: atom_id res chain seq x y z
N MET A 1 16.45 72.11 1.47
CA MET A 1 17.00 70.95 2.20
C MET A 1 15.85 70.04 2.64
N LYS A 2 15.38 69.17 1.74
CA LYS A 2 14.35 68.13 1.98
C LYS A 2 14.67 67.00 1.01
N GLY A 3 15.16 65.86 1.49
CA GLY A 3 15.49 64.77 0.56
C GLY A 3 16.34 63.63 1.11
N TRP A 4 16.23 63.26 2.39
CA TRP A 4 17.08 62.20 2.96
C TRP A 4 16.39 61.31 4.01
N VAL A 5 15.08 61.06 3.92
CA VAL A 5 14.39 60.23 4.93
C VAL A 5 13.55 59.07 4.35
N ILE A 6 13.45 58.92 3.02
CA ILE A 6 12.53 57.91 2.44
C ILE A 6 13.24 56.61 1.97
N ILE A 7 14.57 56.57 1.91
CA ILE A 7 15.27 55.43 1.27
C ILE A 7 15.60 54.27 2.22
N VAL A 8 15.53 54.46 3.55
CA VAL A 8 16.00 53.41 4.50
C VAL A 8 14.92 52.36 4.83
N LEU A 9 13.64 52.63 4.55
CA LEU A 9 12.53 51.70 4.88
C LEU A 9 12.15 50.73 3.75
N GLY A 10 12.62 50.95 2.51
CA GLY A 10 12.26 50.11 1.36
C GLY A 10 13.10 48.84 1.19
N LEU A 11 14.25 48.73 1.85
CA LEU A 11 15.23 47.66 1.61
C LEU A 11 15.19 46.52 2.64
N ILE A 12 14.42 46.64 3.73
CA ILE A 12 14.34 45.60 4.77
C ILE A 12 13.16 44.63 4.51
N LEU A 13 12.17 45.01 3.70
CA LEU A 13 10.98 44.19 3.44
C LEU A 13 11.09 43.23 2.24
N VAL A 14 12.10 43.37 1.38
CA VAL A 14 12.27 42.48 0.22
C VAL A 14 13.18 41.29 0.52
N SER A 15 14.02 41.37 1.56
CA SER A 15 14.94 40.28 1.93
C SER A 15 14.30 39.20 2.81
N PHE A 16 13.19 39.49 3.49
CA PHE A 16 12.53 38.50 4.35
C PHE A 16 11.60 37.53 3.58
N PHE A 17 11.12 37.91 2.39
CA PHE A 17 10.27 37.04 1.57
C PHE A 17 11.05 36.06 0.69
N TYR A 18 12.33 36.31 0.41
CA TYR A 18 13.17 35.37 -0.34
C TYR A 18 13.84 34.30 0.52
N ALA A 19 13.88 34.49 1.85
CA ALA A 19 14.44 33.49 2.75
C ALA A 19 13.48 32.32 3.07
N LEU A 20 12.18 32.47 2.82
CA LEU A 20 11.21 31.40 3.06
C LEU A 20 11.00 30.43 1.88
N LEU A 21 11.50 30.75 0.69
CA LEU A 21 11.28 29.93 -0.51
C LEU A 21 12.40 28.89 -0.78
N ILE A 22 13.45 28.82 0.05
CA ILE A 22 14.57 27.89 -0.16
C ILE A 22 14.56 26.71 0.84
N VAL A 23 13.62 26.69 1.80
CA VAL A 23 13.41 25.53 2.70
C VAL A 23 12.22 24.66 2.24
N GLY A 24 11.72 24.89 1.03
CA GLY A 24 10.92 23.91 0.30
C GLY A 24 11.83 22.82 -0.25
N GLY A 25 12.55 22.12 0.63
CA GLY A 25 13.22 20.89 0.28
C GLY A 25 12.18 20.01 -0.37
N PHE A 26 12.33 19.78 -1.68
CA PHE A 26 11.68 18.70 -2.37
C PHE A 26 12.02 17.44 -1.59
N PHE A 27 11.18 17.07 -0.62
CA PHE A 27 11.06 15.71 -0.17
C PHE A 27 10.63 14.95 -1.42
N LYS A 28 11.63 14.52 -2.20
CA LYS A 28 11.50 13.37 -3.08
C LYS A 28 11.09 12.26 -2.13
N ILE A 29 9.78 12.09 -1.97
CA ILE A 29 9.19 10.88 -1.44
C ILE A 29 9.69 9.82 -2.42
N LYS A 30 10.80 9.18 -2.08
CA LYS A 30 11.22 7.97 -2.79
C LYS A 30 10.04 7.03 -2.59
N PRO A 31 9.39 6.54 -3.66
CA PRO A 31 8.37 5.53 -3.49
C PRO A 31 9.03 4.40 -2.70
N TYR A 32 8.45 4.11 -1.54
CA TYR A 32 8.91 3.07 -0.66
C TYR A 32 8.88 1.76 -1.45
N ARG A 33 10.06 1.20 -1.76
CA ARG A 33 10.18 -0.09 -2.44
C ARG A 33 10.17 -1.18 -1.37
N ALA A 34 9.02 -1.84 -1.24
CA ALA A 34 8.88 -3.04 -0.43
C ALA A 34 9.95 -4.09 -0.80
N LYS A 35 10.55 -4.73 0.21
CA LYS A 35 11.53 -5.80 0.04
C LYS A 35 10.83 -7.02 -0.57
N MET A 36 11.46 -7.52 -1.62
CA MET A 36 10.94 -8.52 -2.53
C MET A 36 10.85 -9.89 -1.86
N VAL A 37 9.65 -10.45 -1.78
CA VAL A 37 9.44 -11.88 -1.56
C VAL A 37 8.42 -12.37 -2.58
N GLY A 38 8.89 -12.58 -3.82
CA GLY A 38 8.10 -13.05 -4.96
C GLY A 38 8.86 -12.87 -6.27
N GLU A 39 8.90 -13.91 -7.10
CA GLU A 39 9.48 -13.84 -8.44
C GLU A 39 8.59 -12.94 -9.31
N GLY A 40 8.91 -11.65 -9.41
CA GLY A 40 8.24 -10.72 -10.32
C GLY A 40 6.79 -10.35 -9.97
N VAL A 41 6.26 -10.74 -8.82
CA VAL A 41 4.95 -10.28 -8.31
C VAL A 41 5.18 -9.55 -6.99
N PHE A 42 4.49 -8.43 -6.78
CA PHE A 42 4.60 -7.64 -5.56
C PHE A 42 3.25 -7.12 -5.07
N VAL A 43 3.14 -6.96 -3.75
CA VAL A 43 2.03 -6.25 -3.12
C VAL A 43 2.60 -5.17 -2.20
N SER A 44 2.02 -3.98 -2.26
CA SER A 44 2.41 -2.83 -1.45
C SER A 44 1.20 -2.08 -0.93
N VAL A 45 1.43 -1.25 0.08
CA VAL A 45 0.47 -0.26 0.58
C VAL A 45 0.99 1.14 0.28
N ASP A 46 0.11 2.14 0.24
CA ASP A 46 0.45 3.52 -0.12
C ASP A 46 1.26 4.26 0.97
N LYS A 47 1.11 3.85 2.24
CA LYS A 47 1.82 4.39 3.40
C LYS A 47 2.18 3.27 4.37
N ASN A 48 3.11 3.56 5.29
CA ASN A 48 3.50 2.61 6.34
C ASN A 48 2.86 2.95 7.70
N TRP A 49 2.14 4.06 7.80
CA TRP A 49 1.50 4.57 9.01
C TRP A 49 0.16 5.16 8.63
N TYR A 50 -0.89 4.78 9.36
CA TYR A 50 -2.26 5.23 9.15
C TYR A 50 -2.95 5.61 10.45
N GLU A 51 -3.82 6.60 10.39
CA GLU A 51 -4.85 6.81 11.41
C GLU A 51 -6.07 5.92 11.15
N THR A 52 -6.84 5.57 12.19
CA THR A 52 -8.05 4.73 12.06
C THR A 52 -9.12 5.30 11.12
N ASN A 53 -9.13 6.61 10.88
CA ASN A 53 -10.07 7.28 9.97
C ASN A 53 -9.64 7.24 8.48
N GLU A 54 -8.43 6.74 8.18
CA GLU A 54 -7.88 6.72 6.82
C GLU A 54 -8.32 5.50 6.02
N SER A 55 -8.03 5.55 4.72
CA SER A 55 -8.13 4.41 3.81
C SER A 55 -6.73 3.97 3.39
N ILE A 56 -6.58 2.65 3.27
CA ILE A 56 -5.36 1.98 2.82
C ILE A 56 -5.57 1.58 1.37
N THR A 57 -4.66 2.02 0.49
CA THR A 57 -4.60 1.54 -0.89
C THR A 57 -3.57 0.42 -0.99
N ILE A 58 -4.05 -0.76 -1.36
CA ILE A 58 -3.27 -1.97 -1.58
C ILE A 58 -3.06 -2.12 -3.08
N THR A 59 -1.82 -2.05 -3.53
CA THR A 59 -1.45 -2.25 -4.94
C THR A 59 -0.84 -3.63 -5.11
N PHE A 60 -1.50 -4.47 -5.90
CA PHE A 60 -0.91 -5.72 -6.39
C PHE A 60 -0.36 -5.49 -7.80
N THR A 61 0.88 -5.89 -8.05
CA THR A 61 1.51 -5.74 -9.36
C THR A 61 2.07 -7.05 -9.86
N ASN A 62 1.72 -7.33 -11.11
CA ASN A 62 2.28 -8.41 -11.89
C ASN A 62 3.39 -7.85 -12.80
N ASN A 63 4.65 -8.16 -12.52
CA ASN A 63 5.81 -7.86 -13.36
C ASN A 63 6.34 -9.11 -14.09
N LEU A 64 5.54 -10.17 -14.18
CA LEU A 64 5.81 -11.35 -14.99
C LEU A 64 5.39 -11.11 -16.44
N SER A 65 5.92 -11.94 -17.34
CA SER A 65 5.52 -11.97 -18.75
C SER A 65 4.16 -12.64 -18.99
N ASN A 66 3.63 -13.36 -18.00
CA ASN A 66 2.36 -14.08 -18.06
C ASN A 66 1.31 -13.38 -17.19
N ALA A 67 0.02 -13.62 -17.48
CA ALA A 67 -1.05 -13.15 -16.62
C ALA A 67 -1.11 -13.98 -15.34
N VAL A 68 -1.38 -13.31 -14.22
CA VAL A 68 -1.67 -13.94 -12.93
C VAL A 68 -3.13 -13.70 -12.57
N PHE A 69 -3.66 -14.56 -11.72
CA PHE A 69 -5.05 -14.52 -11.28
C PHE A 69 -5.12 -14.37 -9.78
N LEU A 70 -6.06 -13.57 -9.29
CA LEU A 70 -6.39 -13.45 -7.87
C LEU A 70 -7.80 -14.00 -7.62
N ASP A 71 -8.06 -14.44 -6.40
CA ASP A 71 -9.41 -14.81 -5.97
C ASP A 71 -10.37 -13.64 -6.21
N GLY A 72 -11.48 -13.90 -6.90
CA GLY A 72 -12.46 -12.89 -7.29
C GLY A 72 -13.25 -12.27 -6.14
N CYS A 73 -13.23 -12.93 -4.99
CA CYS A 73 -14.04 -12.61 -3.83
C CYS A 73 -13.21 -12.16 -2.63
N ARG A 74 -12.01 -12.73 -2.49
CA ARG A 74 -11.04 -12.38 -1.44
C ARG A 74 -9.64 -12.24 -2.05
N PRO A 75 -9.38 -11.15 -2.79
CA PRO A 75 -8.11 -10.97 -3.49
C PRO A 75 -6.92 -10.73 -2.55
N TYR A 76 -7.15 -10.42 -1.27
CA TYR A 76 -6.12 -10.26 -0.25
C TYR A 76 -6.67 -10.59 1.14
N VAL A 77 -5.76 -10.79 2.08
CA VAL A 77 -6.04 -10.85 3.53
C VAL A 77 -5.09 -9.93 4.29
N ILE A 78 -5.50 -9.54 5.49
CA ILE A 78 -4.68 -8.76 6.41
C ILE A 78 -4.19 -9.68 7.51
N GLU A 79 -2.88 -9.71 7.67
CA GLU A 79 -2.20 -10.39 8.76
C GLU A 79 -1.76 -9.36 9.79
N GLY A 80 -1.87 -9.70 11.06
CA GLY A 80 -1.38 -8.91 12.18
C GLY A 80 -0.57 -9.78 13.12
N ARG A 81 0.24 -9.15 13.97
CA ARG A 81 0.88 -9.83 15.11
C ARG A 81 -0.01 -9.68 16.34
N PRO A 82 -0.62 -10.77 16.86
CA PRO A 82 -1.43 -10.68 18.05
C PRO A 82 -0.58 -10.23 19.26
N VAL A 83 -1.06 -9.21 19.96
CA VAL A 83 -0.44 -8.69 21.18
C VAL A 83 -1.34 -8.99 22.36
N LYS A 84 -0.76 -9.53 23.44
CA LYS A 84 -1.43 -9.71 24.74
C LYS A 84 -0.51 -9.20 25.83
N ASP A 85 -1.03 -8.33 26.70
CA ASP A 85 -0.28 -7.71 27.80
C ASP A 85 1.03 -7.03 27.33
N GLY A 86 0.99 -6.36 26.18
CA GLY A 86 2.15 -5.67 25.59
C GLY A 86 3.20 -6.58 24.96
N ARG A 87 2.94 -7.88 24.80
CA ARG A 87 3.85 -8.85 24.18
C ARG A 87 3.25 -9.49 22.95
N ILE A 88 4.06 -9.68 21.91
CA ILE A 88 3.70 -10.49 20.75
C ILE A 88 3.56 -11.95 21.23
N ILE A 89 2.38 -12.52 21.07
CA ILE A 89 2.07 -13.88 21.55
C ILE A 89 2.11 -14.95 20.46
N SER A 90 2.15 -14.55 19.18
CA SER A 90 2.31 -15.48 18.07
C SER A 90 2.94 -14.79 16.86
N ASP A 91 3.36 -15.61 15.90
CA ASP A 91 3.66 -15.14 14.56
C ASP A 91 2.43 -14.50 13.89
N TRP A 92 2.67 -13.92 12.72
CA TRP A 92 1.65 -13.33 11.85
C TRP A 92 0.43 -14.25 11.69
N ALA A 93 -0.74 -13.73 12.02
CA ALA A 93 -2.01 -14.42 11.89
C ALA A 93 -2.99 -13.58 11.08
N VAL A 94 -3.89 -14.22 10.34
CA VAL A 94 -4.95 -13.51 9.61
C VAL A 94 -5.89 -12.85 10.62
N VAL A 95 -5.90 -11.52 10.63
CA VAL A 95 -6.78 -10.71 11.48
C VAL A 95 -8.03 -10.25 10.73
N TRP A 96 -7.95 -10.19 9.41
CA TRP A 96 -9.12 -9.93 8.56
C TRP A 96 -8.99 -10.56 7.19
N ALA A 97 -10.14 -11.02 6.72
CA ALA A 97 -10.33 -11.52 5.39
C ALA A 97 -11.74 -11.13 4.95
N GLN A 98 -11.90 -10.75 3.69
CA GLN A 98 -13.23 -10.51 3.14
C GLN A 98 -14.08 -11.78 3.28
N ASN A 99 -15.26 -11.65 3.89
CA ASN A 99 -16.21 -12.75 4.01
C ASN A 99 -16.68 -13.16 2.62
N CYS A 100 -16.29 -14.37 2.20
CA CYS A 100 -16.64 -14.91 0.91
C CYS A 100 -17.59 -16.11 1.03
N LYS A 101 -18.84 -15.96 0.57
CA LYS A 101 -19.81 -17.06 0.51
C LYS A 101 -19.81 -17.78 -0.85
N ILE A 102 -19.46 -17.08 -1.92
CA ILE A 102 -19.44 -17.58 -3.29
C ILE A 102 -18.17 -17.06 -3.93
N GLU A 103 -17.32 -17.97 -4.44
CA GLU A 103 -16.17 -17.57 -5.23
C GLU A 103 -16.64 -16.85 -6.49
N LYS A 104 -16.24 -15.58 -6.64
CA LYS A 104 -16.54 -14.79 -7.84
C LYS A 104 -15.55 -15.13 -8.96
N ILE A 105 -15.79 -14.62 -10.16
CA ILE A 105 -14.83 -14.74 -11.28
C ILE A 105 -13.48 -14.16 -10.84
N ALA A 106 -12.41 -14.92 -11.07
CA ALA A 106 -11.06 -14.55 -10.70
C ALA A 106 -10.61 -13.24 -11.39
N TYR A 107 -9.90 -12.39 -10.65
CA TYR A 107 -9.31 -11.18 -11.22
C TYR A 107 -8.10 -11.54 -12.07
N LYS A 108 -8.16 -11.30 -13.37
CA LYS A 108 -7.01 -11.47 -14.26
C LYS A 108 -6.15 -10.22 -14.27
N VAL A 109 -4.95 -10.30 -13.71
CA VAL A 109 -3.95 -9.22 -13.75
C VAL A 109 -3.01 -9.47 -14.92
N LYS A 110 -3.05 -8.58 -15.91
CA LYS A 110 -2.25 -8.70 -17.14
C LYS A 110 -0.74 -8.61 -16.83
N PRO A 111 0.12 -9.15 -17.71
CA PRO A 111 1.56 -8.94 -17.63
C PRO A 111 1.90 -7.44 -17.49
N TYR A 112 2.84 -7.11 -16.61
CA TYR A 112 3.36 -5.76 -16.40
C TYR A 112 2.29 -4.72 -16.03
N THR A 113 1.25 -5.14 -15.29
CA THR A 113 0.17 -4.26 -14.82
C THR A 113 -0.08 -4.39 -13.33
N SER A 114 -0.73 -3.38 -12.77
CA SER A 114 -1.16 -3.35 -11.38
C SER A 114 -2.68 -3.28 -11.27
N ILE A 115 -3.18 -3.73 -10.12
CA ILE A 115 -4.56 -3.52 -9.68
C ILE A 115 -4.52 -2.99 -8.25
N ASP A 116 -5.38 -2.00 -7.97
CA ASP A 116 -5.52 -1.40 -6.66
C ASP A 116 -6.79 -1.88 -5.97
N PHE A 117 -6.68 -2.10 -4.67
CA PHE A 117 -7.79 -2.33 -3.77
C PHE A 117 -7.76 -1.27 -2.67
N THR A 118 -8.92 -0.88 -2.18
CA THR A 118 -9.02 0.06 -1.06
C THR A 118 -9.75 -0.60 0.10
N MET A 119 -9.21 -0.44 1.30
CA MET A 119 -9.88 -0.83 2.54
C MET A 119 -9.81 0.28 3.59
N PRO A 120 -10.80 0.39 4.47
CA PRO A 120 -10.73 1.33 5.57
C PRO A 120 -9.83 0.83 6.71
N ALA A 121 -9.19 1.75 7.45
CA ALA A 121 -8.35 1.45 8.60
C ALA A 121 -9.12 1.20 9.92
N PHE A 122 -10.39 1.60 10.02
CA PHE A 122 -11.10 1.81 11.30
C PHE A 122 -11.29 0.60 12.23
N ASN A 123 -11.00 -0.62 11.80
CA ASN A 123 -11.14 -1.84 12.61
C ASN A 123 -9.82 -2.49 13.00
N PHE A 124 -8.69 -1.82 12.74
CA PHE A 124 -7.38 -2.39 12.99
C PHE A 124 -6.53 -1.46 13.83
N GLU A 125 -5.63 -2.07 14.61
CA GLU A 125 -4.62 -1.37 15.38
C GLU A 125 -3.35 -2.23 15.42
N GLY A 126 -2.19 -1.58 15.39
CA GLY A 126 -0.89 -2.23 15.52
C GLY A 126 -0.20 -2.55 14.20
N GLU A 127 0.78 -3.46 14.26
CA GLU A 127 1.63 -3.86 13.13
C GLU A 127 0.91 -4.92 12.27
N LEU A 128 0.69 -4.57 11.00
CA LEU A 128 -0.08 -5.33 10.02
C LEU A 128 0.73 -5.56 8.74
N ARG A 129 0.33 -6.52 7.91
CA ARG A 129 0.80 -6.67 6.52
C ARG A 129 -0.30 -7.27 5.65
N VAL A 130 -0.17 -7.08 4.34
CA VAL A 130 -1.06 -7.68 3.33
C VAL A 130 -0.46 -8.99 2.84
N SER A 131 -1.28 -10.02 2.72
CA SER A 131 -0.95 -11.26 2.01
C SER A 131 -1.91 -11.45 0.84
N VAL A 132 -1.36 -11.83 -0.32
CA VAL A 132 -2.10 -12.10 -1.54
C VAL A 132 -1.68 -13.45 -2.09
N ASP A 133 -2.63 -14.36 -2.22
CA ASP A 133 -2.47 -15.57 -3.01
C ASP A 133 -2.73 -15.24 -4.48
N TYR A 134 -1.81 -15.65 -5.35
CA TYR A 134 -1.92 -15.51 -6.78
C TYR A 134 -1.71 -16.85 -7.49
N TYR A 135 -2.33 -16.97 -8.65
CA TYR A 135 -2.40 -18.20 -9.41
C TYR A 135 -1.94 -18.00 -10.85
N GLU A 136 -1.29 -19.01 -11.41
CA GLU A 136 -0.75 -18.98 -12.78
C GLU A 136 -1.30 -20.12 -13.64
N GLY A 137 -1.33 -19.89 -14.96
CA GLY A 137 -1.76 -20.90 -15.93
C GLY A 137 -3.24 -21.27 -15.84
N CYS A 138 -4.09 -20.34 -15.39
CA CYS A 138 -5.52 -20.54 -15.19
C CYS A 138 -6.35 -20.29 -16.47
N ASP A 139 -7.47 -21.00 -16.61
CA ASP A 139 -8.57 -20.67 -17.51
C ASP A 139 -9.16 -19.30 -17.14
N SER A 140 -9.35 -18.44 -18.13
CA SER A 140 -9.99 -17.13 -17.90
C SER A 140 -11.52 -17.25 -17.80
N GLY A 141 -12.14 -16.33 -17.05
CA GLY A 141 -13.61 -16.22 -16.97
C GLY A 141 -14.29 -17.15 -15.96
N LYS A 142 -13.52 -17.84 -15.12
CA LYS A 142 -14.02 -18.74 -14.07
C LYS A 142 -13.54 -18.28 -12.69
N SER A 143 -14.15 -18.79 -11.62
CA SER A 143 -13.59 -18.65 -10.27
C SER A 143 -12.41 -19.60 -10.10
N ILE A 144 -11.49 -19.28 -9.18
CA ILE A 144 -10.22 -20.00 -8.99
C ILE A 144 -10.42 -21.52 -8.88
N SER A 145 -11.41 -21.99 -8.11
CA SER A 145 -11.70 -23.42 -7.95
C SER A 145 -12.03 -24.16 -9.26
N TYR A 146 -12.55 -23.45 -10.27
CA TYR A 146 -12.90 -24.02 -11.59
C TYR A 146 -11.93 -23.62 -12.71
N SER A 147 -10.88 -22.86 -12.39
CA SER A 147 -9.96 -22.30 -13.37
C SER A 147 -8.78 -23.20 -13.74
N HIS A 148 -8.68 -24.42 -13.18
CA HIS A 148 -7.59 -25.38 -13.46
C HIS A 148 -6.17 -24.77 -13.39
N CYS A 149 -5.96 -23.87 -12.43
CA CYS A 149 -4.67 -23.21 -12.25
C CYS A 149 -3.57 -24.23 -12.00
N LYS A 150 -2.38 -23.97 -12.55
CA LYS A 150 -1.23 -24.89 -12.46
C LYS A 150 -0.46 -24.70 -11.17
N ASN A 151 -0.22 -23.44 -10.83
CA ASN A 151 0.58 -23.04 -9.69
C ASN A 151 -0.19 -22.05 -8.81
N THR A 152 0.16 -22.06 -7.52
CA THR A 152 -0.28 -21.09 -6.52
C THR A 152 0.93 -20.63 -5.72
N SER A 153 0.95 -19.35 -5.39
CA SER A 153 2.01 -18.71 -4.62
C SER A 153 1.42 -17.57 -3.78
N THR A 154 2.07 -17.24 -2.68
CA THR A 154 1.67 -16.13 -1.80
C THR A 154 2.73 -15.06 -1.80
N VAL A 155 2.35 -13.81 -2.09
CA VAL A 155 3.19 -12.62 -1.91
C VAL A 155 2.72 -11.85 -0.68
N ARG A 156 3.67 -11.21 0.02
CA ARG A 156 3.39 -10.41 1.20
C ARG A 156 3.95 -9.01 1.06
N SER A 157 3.24 -8.02 1.59
CA SER A 157 3.75 -6.66 1.69
C SER A 157 4.76 -6.56 2.83
N GLU A 158 5.44 -5.42 2.86
CA GLU A 158 6.06 -4.95 4.10
C GLU A 158 5.01 -4.71 5.18
N SER A 159 5.48 -4.64 6.43
CA SER A 159 4.64 -4.26 7.56
C SER A 159 4.27 -2.77 7.51
N PHE A 160 3.05 -2.45 7.93
CA PHE A 160 2.57 -1.09 8.18
C PHE A 160 1.87 -1.03 9.53
N ILE A 161 1.65 0.18 10.05
CA ILE A 161 1.10 0.41 11.39
C ILE A 161 -0.19 1.22 11.29
N ILE A 162 -1.21 0.85 12.05
CA ILE A 162 -2.41 1.67 12.28
C ILE A 162 -2.45 2.11 13.74
N ILE A 163 -2.64 3.42 13.95
CA ILE A 163 -2.76 4.06 15.25
C ILE A 163 -4.12 4.74 15.40
N THR A 164 -4.58 4.86 16.65
CA THR A 164 -5.81 5.59 17.01
C THR A 164 -5.53 7.07 17.21
#